data_AF-A0A1T5B1D5-F1
#
_entry.id   AF-A0A1T5B1D5-F1
#
_cell.length_a   1.000
_cell.length_b   1.000
_cell.length_c   1.000
_cell.angle_alpha   90.00
_cell.angle_beta   90.00
_cell.angle_gamma   90.00
#
_symmetry.space_group_name_H-M   'P 1'
#
loop_
_entity.id
_entity.type
_entity.pdbx_description
1 polymer ?
#
loop_
_entity_poly.entity_id
_entity_poly.type
_entity_poly.pdbx_seq_one_letter_code
_entity_poly.pdbx_strand_id
1 'polypeptide(L)'
;MDKLKKFELMEKIVRELEDLKRSQQAVLEKIGKIEVDNIELGDSRLERVLPDIYQRTAENSDAITELLNSFAEKTDDFAAKNNVNQLRQQQELTGNRNT
;
A
#
# COMPACT_ATOMS: atom_id res chain seq x y z
N MET A 1 5.92 2.48 -23.14
CA MET A 1 4.60 2.88 -22.58
C MET A 1 4.54 4.40 -22.67
N ASP A 2 3.43 4.99 -23.12
CA ASP A 2 3.28 6.45 -23.13
C ASP A 2 3.24 7.01 -21.70
N LYS A 3 3.51 8.31 -21.56
CA LYS A 3 3.69 8.96 -20.26
C LYS A 3 2.43 8.86 -19.39
N LEU A 4 1.25 8.96 -20.00
CA LEU A 4 -0.01 8.91 -19.26
C LEU A 4 -0.29 7.48 -18.77
N LYS A 5 -0.19 6.47 -19.62
CA LYS A 5 -0.32 5.06 -19.20
C LYS A 5 0.71 4.67 -18.14
N LYS A 6 1.94 5.18 -18.26
CA LYS A 6 2.98 4.95 -17.23
C LYS A 6 2.57 5.57 -15.89
N PHE A 7 2.06 6.80 -15.89
CA PHE A 7 1.58 7.44 -14.67
C PHE A 7 0.40 6.70 -14.05
N GLU A 8 -0.60 6.30 -14.86
CA GLU A 8 -1.76 5.54 -14.38
C GLU A 8 -1.36 4.21 -13.73
N LEU A 9 -0.35 3.53 -14.29
CA LEU A 9 0.22 2.33 -13.69
C LEU A 9 0.92 2.63 -12.37
N MET A 10 1.65 3.76 -12.28
CA MET A 10 2.27 4.19 -11.03
C MET A 10 1.22 4.50 -9.95
N GLU A 11 0.16 5.25 -10.28
CA GLU A 11 -0.97 5.51 -9.36
C GLU A 11 -1.66 4.22 -8.92
N LYS A 12 -1.81 3.24 -9.82
CA LYS A 12 -2.35 1.92 -9.47
C LYS A 12 -1.48 1.21 -8.43
N ILE A 13 -0.17 1.22 -8.62
CA ILE A 13 0.77 0.59 -7.68
C ILE A 13 0.74 1.28 -6.32
N VAL A 14 0.63 2.62 -6.27
CA VAL A 14 0.46 3.36 -5.00
C VAL A 14 -0.79 2.88 -4.25
N ARG A 15 -1.94 2.77 -4.93
CA ARG A 15 -3.18 2.25 -4.32
C ARG A 15 -3.02 0.80 -3.82
N GLU A 16 -2.36 -0.06 -4.60
CA GLU A 16 -2.11 -1.44 -4.18
C GLU A 16 -1.19 -1.51 -2.93
N LEU A 17 -0.21 -0.62 -2.80
CA LEU A 17 0.65 -0.51 -1.61
C LEU A 17 -0.12 0.02 -0.39
N GLU A 18 -1.04 0.98 -0.57
CA GLU A 18 -1.95 1.42 0.49
C GLU A 18 -2.86 0.30 0.99
N ASP A 19 -3.45 -0.47 0.07
CA ASP A 19 -4.29 -1.63 0.41
C ASP A 19 -3.49 -2.73 1.11
N LEU A 20 -2.25 -2.95 0.68
CA LEU A 20 -1.34 -3.88 1.34
C LEU A 20 -1.01 -3.44 2.77
N LYS A 21 -0.72 -2.14 2.99
CA LYS A 21 -0.52 -1.57 4.33
C LYS A 21 -1.74 -1.78 5.23
N ARG A 22 -2.95 -1.49 4.73
CA ARG A 22 -4.21 -1.72 5.46
C ARG A 22 -4.38 -3.19 5.83
N SER A 23 -3.98 -4.09 4.93
CA SER A 23 -4.03 -5.53 5.19
C SER A 23 -3.08 -5.94 6.32
N GLN A 24 -1.86 -5.38 6.38
CA GLN A 24 -0.92 -5.65 7.48
C GLN A 24 -1.43 -5.14 8.82
N GLN A 25 -2.05 -3.96 8.86
CA GLN A 25 -2.72 -3.43 10.05
C GLN A 25 -3.76 -4.43 10.59
N ALA A 26 -4.60 -4.97 9.70
CA ALA A 26 -5.62 -5.95 10.08
C ALA A 26 -5.01 -7.27 10.59
N VAL A 27 -3.83 -7.67 10.09
CA VAL A 27 -3.11 -8.84 10.60
C VAL A 27 -2.57 -8.57 12.01
N LEU A 28 -1.95 -7.41 12.25
CA LEU A 28 -1.47 -7.01 13.58
C LEU A 28 -2.59 -7.01 14.62
N GLU A 29 -3.74 -6.41 14.28
CA GLU A 29 -4.92 -6.40 15.16
C GLU A 29 -5.42 -7.81 15.50
N LYS A 30 -5.37 -8.74 14.54
CA LYS A 30 -5.76 -10.14 14.76
C LYS A 30 -4.75 -10.87 15.64
N ILE A 31 -3.45 -10.64 15.46
CA ILE A 31 -2.42 -11.23 16.33
C ILE A 31 -2.64 -10.76 17.76
N GLY A 32 -2.83 -9.46 17.99
CA GLY A 32 -3.10 -8.90 19.33
C GLY A 32 -4.38 -9.47 19.97
N LYS A 33 -5.44 -9.69 19.19
CA LYS A 33 -6.65 -10.37 19.70
C LYS A 33 -6.36 -11.80 20.15
N ILE A 34 -5.59 -12.56 19.37
CA ILE A 34 -5.20 -13.93 19.74
C ILE A 34 -4.31 -13.93 20.99
N GLU A 35 -3.42 -12.93 21.15
CA GLU A 35 -2.62 -12.77 22.38
C GLU A 35 -3.52 -12.55 23.60
N VAL A 36 -4.55 -11.70 23.47
CA VAL A 36 -5.55 -11.48 24.54
C VAL A 36 -6.31 -12.75 24.87
N ASP A 37 -6.82 -13.46 23.85
CA ASP A 37 -7.52 -14.74 24.05
C ASP A 37 -6.59 -15.79 24.71
N ASN A 38 -5.28 -15.75 24.41
CA ASN A 38 -4.32 -16.66 25.00
C ASN A 38 -4.04 -16.40 26.49
N ILE A 39 -4.33 -15.20 27.01
CA ILE A 39 -4.24 -14.93 28.46
C ILE A 39 -5.21 -15.83 29.23
N GLU A 40 -6.40 -16.06 28.68
CA GLU A 40 -7.40 -16.95 29.28
C GLU A 40 -7.06 -18.43 29.04
N LEU A 41 -6.53 -18.76 27.86
CA LEU A 41 -6.19 -20.14 27.49
C LEU A 41 -4.93 -20.68 28.20
N GLY A 42 -3.91 -19.83 28.39
CA GLY A 42 -2.64 -20.19 28.99
C GLY A 42 -1.76 -21.13 28.13
N ASP A 43 -1.87 -21.08 26.80
CA ASP A 43 -1.02 -21.90 25.94
C ASP A 43 0.40 -21.32 25.85
N SER A 44 1.36 -22.07 26.39
CA SER A 44 2.78 -21.68 26.47
C SER A 44 3.46 -21.52 25.11
N ARG A 45 2.96 -22.16 24.05
CA ARG A 45 3.50 -22.01 22.70
C ARG A 45 3.02 -20.72 22.07
N LEU A 46 1.73 -20.40 22.22
CA LEU A 46 1.16 -19.13 21.77
C LEU A 46 1.83 -17.96 22.48
N GLU A 47 2.01 -18.02 23.80
CA GLU A 47 2.67 -16.98 24.61
C GLU A 47 4.10 -16.69 24.12
N ARG A 48 4.83 -17.73 23.71
CA ARG A 48 6.20 -17.59 23.20
C ARG A 48 6.27 -17.12 21.74
N VAL A 49 5.34 -17.56 20.89
CA VAL A 49 5.48 -17.42 19.42
C VAL A 49 4.71 -16.22 18.86
N LEU A 50 3.58 -15.84 19.44
CA LEU A 50 2.78 -14.70 18.97
C LEU A 50 3.56 -13.37 18.99
N PRO A 51 4.37 -13.04 20.01
CA PRO A 51 5.15 -11.81 20.02
C PRO A 51 6.14 -11.72 18.84
N ASP A 52 6.79 -12.84 18.50
CA ASP A 52 7.69 -12.90 17.34
C ASP A 52 6.95 -12.72 16.01
N ILE A 53 5.73 -13.27 15.91
CA ILE A 53 4.88 -13.08 14.73
C ILE A 53 4.43 -11.62 14.64
N TYR A 54 4.01 -11.00 15.75
CA TYR A 54 3.64 -9.60 15.83
C TYR A 54 4.80 -8.71 15.37
N GLN A 55 5.98 -8.90 15.95
CA GLN A 55 7.17 -8.10 15.64
C GLN A 55 7.54 -8.16 14.16
N ARG A 56 7.63 -9.37 13.57
CA ARG A 56 7.94 -9.51 12.14
C ARG A 56 6.86 -8.91 11.23
N THR A 57 5.59 -8.97 11.64
CA THR A 57 4.48 -8.36 10.90
C THR A 57 4.56 -6.83 10.98
N ALA A 58 4.94 -6.28 12.14
CA ALA A 58 5.13 -4.85 12.33
C ALA A 58 6.30 -4.33 11.48
N GLU A 59 7.44 -5.01 11.51
CA GLU A 59 8.61 -4.70 10.65
C GLU A 59 8.25 -4.73 9.16
N ASN A 60 7.44 -5.71 8.74
CA ASN A 60 6.95 -5.77 7.36
C ASN A 60 6.03 -4.60 7.01
N SER A 61 5.13 -4.24 7.93
CA SER A 61 4.23 -3.08 7.80
C SER A 61 5.01 -1.76 7.66
N ASP A 62 6.10 -1.60 8.42
CA ASP A 62 6.98 -0.44 8.33
C ASP A 62 7.69 -0.37 6.98
N ALA A 63 8.24 -1.50 6.51
CA ALA A 63 8.89 -1.59 5.20
C ALA A 63 7.92 -1.27 4.05
N ILE A 64 6.67 -1.74 4.11
CA ILE A 64 5.62 -1.39 3.13
C ILE A 64 5.32 0.10 3.19
N THR A 65 5.25 0.69 4.39
CA THR A 65 4.96 2.12 4.55
C THR A 65 6.08 2.98 3.96
N GLU A 66 7.34 2.61 4.18
CA GLU A 66 8.50 3.30 3.58
C GLU A 66 8.49 3.21 2.05
N LEU A 67 8.21 2.02 1.50
CA LEU A 67 8.08 1.82 0.06
C LEU A 67 6.92 2.64 -0.53
N LEU A 68 5.76 2.64 0.13
CA LEU A 68 4.60 3.43 -0.28
C LEU A 68 4.96 4.92 -0.34
N ASN A 69 5.54 5.48 0.72
CA ASN A 69 5.86 6.90 0.79
C ASN A 69 6.85 7.30 -0.31
N SER A 70 7.95 6.55 -0.46
CA SER A 70 8.96 6.84 -1.48
C SER A 70 8.44 6.68 -2.91
N PHE A 71 7.56 5.71 -3.16
CA PHE A 71 6.98 5.49 -4.49
C PHE A 71 5.87 6.48 -4.82
N ALA A 72 5.07 6.91 -3.84
CA ALA A 72 4.10 7.99 -3.99
C ALA A 72 4.79 9.30 -4.36
N GLU A 73 5.84 9.69 -3.62
CA GLU A 73 6.64 10.88 -3.95
C GLU A 73 7.19 10.81 -5.38
N LYS A 74 7.77 9.66 -5.76
CA LYS A 74 8.26 9.44 -7.14
C LYS A 74 7.15 9.55 -8.20
N THR A 75 5.92 9.18 -7.85
CA THR A 75 4.75 9.24 -8.73
C THR A 75 4.30 10.68 -8.93
N ASP A 76 4.23 11.47 -7.86
CA ASP A 76 3.92 12.91 -7.91
C ASP A 76 4.98 13.68 -8.70
N ASP A 77 6.25 13.38 -8.46
CA ASP A 77 7.39 13.92 -9.20
C ASP A 77 7.28 13.63 -10.71
N PHE A 78 6.87 12.41 -11.05
CA PHE A 78 6.65 12.01 -12.43
C PHE A 78 5.49 12.79 -13.06
N ALA A 79 4.40 13.01 -12.33
CA ALA A 79 3.26 13.80 -12.77
C ALA A 79 3.66 15.24 -13.13
N ALA A 80 4.39 15.89 -12.21
CA ALA A 80 4.87 17.26 -12.36
C ALA A 80 5.83 17.39 -13.55
N LYS A 81 6.84 16.52 -13.64
CA LYS A 81 7.85 16.54 -14.72
C LYS A 81 7.27 16.29 -16.11
N ASN A 82 6.12 15.63 -16.22
CA ASN A 82 5.55 15.21 -17.49
C ASN A 82 4.27 15.93 -17.88
N ASN A 83 3.85 16.95 -17.11
CA ASN A 83 2.60 17.69 -17.35
C ASN A 83 1.40 16.75 -17.52
N VAL A 84 1.29 15.72 -16.67
CA VAL A 84 0.32 14.63 -16.87
C VAL A 84 -1.11 15.14 -16.90
N ASN A 85 -1.44 16.18 -16.14
CA ASN A 85 -2.75 16.84 -16.18
C ASN A 85 -3.10 17.35 -17.58
N GLN A 86 -2.14 17.93 -18.31
CA GLN A 86 -2.35 18.39 -19.68
C GLN A 86 -2.51 17.21 -20.64
N LEU A 87 -1.75 16.13 -20.45
CA LEU A 87 -1.86 14.93 -21.27
C LEU A 87 -3.23 14.25 -21.09
N ARG A 88 -3.72 14.18 -19.86
CA ARG A 88 -5.04 13.61 -19.52
C ARG A 88 -6.17 14.44 -20.15
N GLN A 89 -6.12 15.76 -20.00
CA GLN A 89 -7.11 16.67 -20.62
C GLN A 89 -7.10 16.58 -22.15
N GLN A 90 -5.93 16.44 -22.79
CA GLN A 90 -5.84 16.25 -24.24
C GLN A 90 -6.45 14.91 -24.69
N GLN A 91 -6.28 13.84 -23.91
CA GLN A 91 -6.92 12.55 -24.20
C GLN A 91 -8.44 12.60 -24.05
N GLU A 92 -8.96 13.27 -23.04
CA GLU A 92 -10.42 13.45 -22.85
C GLU A 92 -11.04 14.24 -24.01
N LEU A 93 -10.39 15.32 -24.46
CA LEU A 93 -10.84 16.13 -25.59
C LEU A 93 -10.76 15.40 -26.94
N THR A 94 -9.81 14.49 -27.12
CA THR A 94 -9.66 13.71 -28.36
C THR A 94 -10.53 12.45 -28.37
N GLY A 95 -10.76 11.84 -27.21
CA GLY A 95 -11.70 10.72 -27.04
C GLY A 95 -13.15 11.13 -27.30
N ASN A 96 -13.58 12.28 -26.75
CA ASN A 96 -14.95 12.81 -26.95
C ASN A 96 -15.24 13.31 -28.38
N ARG A 97 -14.22 13.47 -29.24
CA ARG A 97 -14.41 13.86 -30.65
C ARG A 97 -14.62 12.67 -31.59
N ASN A 98 -14.35 11.44 -31.12
CA ASN A 98 -14.42 10.21 -31.90
C ASN A 98 -15.63 9.32 -31.53
N THR A 99 -16.58 9.85 -30.75
CA THR A 99 -17.89 9.25 -30.41
C THR A 99 -18.99 10.16 -30.89
#